data_AF-A0A915PN62-F1
#
_entry.id   AF-A0A915PN62-F1
#
_cell.length_a   1.000
_cell.length_b   1.000
_cell.length_c   1.000
_cell.angle_alpha   90.00
_cell.angle_beta   90.00
_cell.angle_gamma   90.00
#
_symmetry.space_group_name_H-M   'P 1'
#
loop_
_entity.id
_entity.type
_entity.pdbx_description
1 polymer ?
#
loop_
_entity_poly.entity_id
_entity_poly.type
_entity_poly.pdbx_seq_one_letter_code
_entity_poly.pdbx_strand_id
1 'polypeptide(L)'
;MHSVVEYLGFGRFDDIIDPFADIREVRKAYCSLKMGGLLFLGIPVCVDSVYYPVKRCYGRIRLPLITQGFKVLYYFENNKPTPNNLSVSLFQSKERYVMFVLKKS
;
A
#
# COMPACT_ATOMS: atom_id res chain seq x y z
N MET A 1 3.65 13.27 -6.97
CA MET A 1 2.32 12.92 -6.42
C MET A 1 2.58 12.15 -5.12
N HIS A 2 2.43 12.82 -3.98
CA HIS A 2 2.56 12.18 -2.66
C HIS A 2 1.39 11.18 -2.52
N SER A 3 1.64 9.94 -2.11
CA SER A 3 0.53 9.02 -1.87
C SER A 3 -0.29 9.54 -0.70
N VAL A 4 -1.60 9.66 -0.93
CA VAL A 4 -2.57 10.08 0.10
C VAL A 4 -3.05 8.87 0.90
N VAL A 5 -2.80 7.67 0.40
CA VAL A 5 -3.41 6.42 0.85
C VAL A 5 -3.08 6.10 2.32
N GLU A 6 -1.83 6.28 2.73
CA GLU A 6 -1.38 6.05 4.11
C GLU A 6 -1.97 7.02 5.14
N TYR A 7 -2.54 8.15 4.69
CA TYR A 7 -3.13 9.20 5.53
C TYR A 7 -4.66 9.10 5.68
N LEU A 8 -5.30 8.16 4.97
CA LEU A 8 -6.76 8.09 4.89
C LEU A 8 -7.41 7.54 6.16
N GLY A 9 -8.63 8.02 6.47
CA GLY A 9 -9.44 7.48 7.56
C GLY A 9 -8.87 7.74 8.97
N PHE A 10 -8.06 8.78 9.11
CA PHE A 10 -7.54 9.26 10.40
C PHE A 10 -8.37 10.40 11.01
N GLY A 11 -9.49 10.77 10.39
CA GLY A 11 -10.33 11.88 10.83
C GLY A 11 -9.67 13.25 10.75
N ARG A 12 -8.76 13.43 9.80
CA ARG A 12 -8.18 14.74 9.49
C ARG A 12 -9.22 15.61 8.79
N PHE A 13 -9.21 16.91 9.06
CA PHE A 13 -10.14 17.87 8.44
C PHE A 13 -11.62 17.50 8.67
N ASP A 14 -11.94 17.04 9.89
CA ASP A 14 -13.29 16.62 10.31
C ASP A 14 -13.89 15.45 9.50
N ASP A 15 -13.05 14.69 8.81
CA ASP A 15 -13.45 13.44 8.17
C ASP A 15 -13.78 12.36 9.22
N ILE A 16 -14.51 11.33 8.82
CA ILE A 16 -14.85 10.20 9.70
C ILE A 16 -13.61 9.31 9.87
N ILE A 17 -13.32 8.93 11.12
CA ILE A 17 -12.28 7.92 11.39
C ILE A 17 -12.73 6.59 10.79
N ASP A 18 -11.89 6.05 9.91
CA ASP A 18 -12.20 4.84 9.19
C ASP A 18 -10.95 3.95 9.05
N PRO A 19 -10.89 2.83 9.79
CA PRO A 19 -9.78 1.90 9.74
C PRO A 19 -9.61 1.16 8.42
N PHE A 20 -10.47 1.32 7.41
CA PHE A 20 -10.44 0.64 6.12
C PHE A 20 -10.44 1.59 4.92
N ALA A 21 -10.29 2.91 5.14
CA ALA A 21 -10.35 3.91 4.08
C ALA A 21 -9.28 3.68 2.98
N ASP A 22 -8.06 3.36 3.38
CA ASP A 22 -6.94 2.99 2.48
C ASP A 22 -7.31 1.81 1.55
N ILE A 23 -7.85 0.74 2.12
CA ILE A 23 -8.28 -0.46 1.39
C ILE A 23 -9.39 -0.11 0.40
N ARG A 24 -10.37 0.71 0.81
CA ARG A 24 -11.47 1.12 -0.08
C ARG A 24 -10.99 2.02 -1.22
N GLU A 25 -10.06 2.94 -0.98
CA GLU A 25 -9.52 3.77 -2.05
C GLU A 25 -8.76 2.95 -3.09
N VAL A 26 -7.93 1.99 -2.65
CA VAL A 26 -7.26 1.07 -3.59
C VAL A 26 -8.27 0.16 -4.29
N ARG A 27 -9.37 -0.21 -3.63
CA ARG A 27 -10.46 -0.96 -4.25
C ARG A 27 -11.20 -0.17 -5.32
N LYS A 28 -11.39 1.14 -5.15
CA LYS A 28 -11.93 2.01 -6.22
C LYS A 28 -11.03 1.99 -7.45
N ALA A 29 -9.72 2.11 -7.26
CA ALA A 29 -8.75 1.99 -8.35
C ALA A 29 -8.82 0.62 -9.04
N TYR A 30 -8.96 -0.46 -8.25
CA TYR A 30 -9.17 -1.81 -8.80
C TYR A 30 -10.40 -1.88 -9.71
N CYS A 31 -11.53 -1.33 -9.28
CA CYS A 31 -12.78 -1.37 -10.06
C CYS A 31 -12.65 -0.60 -11.39
N SER A 32 -11.93 0.52 -11.40
CA SER A 32 -11.72 1.34 -12.60
C SER A 32 -10.73 0.73 -13.61
N LEU A 33 -9.87 -0.20 -13.19
CA LEU A 33 -8.90 -0.83 -14.07
C LEU A 33 -9.53 -1.91 -14.98
N LYS A 34 -9.10 -1.97 -16.24
CA LYS A 34 -9.38 -3.10 -17.12
C LYS A 34 -8.65 -4.35 -16.63
N MET A 35 -9.15 -5.53 -17.01
CA MET A 35 -8.48 -6.80 -16.73
C MET A 35 -7.04 -6.77 -17.25
N GLY A 36 -6.08 -7.19 -16.42
CA GLY A 36 -4.65 -7.12 -16.74
C GLY A 36 -4.02 -5.73 -16.65
N GLY A 37 -4.78 -4.68 -16.31
CA GLY A 37 -4.29 -3.33 -16.08
C GLY A 37 -3.34 -3.24 -14.88
N LEU A 38 -2.47 -2.22 -14.90
CA LEU A 38 -1.45 -2.02 -13.87
C LEU A 38 -1.82 -0.88 -12.91
N LEU A 39 -1.50 -1.07 -11.64
CA LEU A 39 -1.54 -0.05 -10.60
C LEU A 39 -0.14 0.10 -10.00
N PHE A 40 0.36 1.32 -9.96
CA PHE A 40 1.61 1.69 -9.29
C PHE A 40 1.26 2.26 -7.92
N LEU A 41 1.55 1.51 -6.86
CA LEU A 41 1.18 1.87 -5.49
C LEU A 41 2.45 2.14 -4.66
N GLY A 42 2.74 3.41 -4.40
CA GLY A 42 3.80 3.82 -3.48
C GLY A 42 3.27 3.94 -2.05
N ILE A 43 3.83 3.20 -1.10
CA ILE A 43 3.39 3.21 0.31
C ILE A 43 4.58 2.97 1.26
N PRO A 44 4.51 3.45 2.51
CA PRO A 44 5.49 3.12 3.54
C PRO A 44 5.37 1.66 3.99
N VAL A 45 6.47 0.92 3.91
CA VAL A 45 6.58 -0.47 4.34
C VAL A 45 7.44 -0.53 5.60
N CYS A 46 6.87 -1.11 6.66
CA CYS A 46 7.56 -1.41 7.90
C CYS A 46 6.78 -2.49 8.67
N VAL A 47 7.10 -2.73 9.94
CA VAL A 47 6.20 -3.54 10.79
C VAL A 47 4.84 -2.85 10.84
N ASP A 48 3.75 -3.62 10.67
CA ASP A 48 2.39 -3.08 10.67
C ASP A 48 2.18 -2.17 11.89
N SER A 49 1.95 -0.89 11.62
CA SER A 49 1.89 0.13 12.67
C SER A 49 1.04 1.31 12.23
N VAL A 50 0.45 1.97 13.22
CA VAL A 50 -0.41 3.14 13.05
C VAL A 50 0.18 4.26 13.90
N TYR A 51 0.67 5.30 13.23
CA TYR A 51 1.13 6.53 13.87
C TYR A 51 -0.02 7.52 13.84
N TYR A 52 -0.97 7.44 14.77
CA TYR A 52 -2.15 8.32 14.77
C TYR A 52 -1.80 9.77 15.17
N PRO A 53 -2.38 10.81 14.52
CA PRO A 53 -3.24 10.81 13.32
C PRO A 53 -2.42 10.97 12.03
N VAL A 54 -1.14 10.60 12.07
CA VAL A 54 -0.15 10.86 11.04
C VAL A 54 -0.28 9.94 9.85
N LYS A 55 -0.08 8.63 10.00
CA LYS A 55 0.01 7.69 8.87
C LYS A 55 -0.06 6.23 9.35
N ARG A 56 -0.17 5.30 8.40
CA ARG A 56 0.06 3.85 8.62
C ARG A 56 1.34 3.41 7.92
N CYS A 57 2.00 2.40 8.47
CA CYS A 57 2.94 1.54 7.75
C CYS A 57 2.25 0.23 7.36
N TYR A 58 2.57 -0.27 6.17
CA TYR A 58 2.04 -1.53 5.66
C TYR A 58 3.06 -2.64 5.88
N GLY A 59 2.73 -3.56 6.77
CA GLY A 59 3.53 -4.74 7.05
C GLY A 59 2.95 -5.99 6.43
N ARG A 60 3.34 -7.13 7.00
CA ARG A 60 2.95 -8.47 6.53
C ARG A 60 1.46 -8.72 6.62
N ILE A 61 0.74 -8.01 7.50
CA ILE A 61 -0.69 -8.19 7.73
C ILE A 61 -1.49 -7.26 6.81
N ARG A 62 -1.15 -5.97 6.75
CA ARG A 62 -1.98 -4.99 6.06
C ARG A 62 -1.68 -4.86 4.57
N LEU A 63 -0.45 -5.11 4.15
CA LEU A 63 -0.09 -5.12 2.73
C LEU A 63 -0.96 -6.10 1.89
N PRO A 64 -1.17 -7.37 2.27
CA PRO A 64 -2.01 -8.27 1.49
C PRO A 64 -3.49 -7.84 1.46
N LEU A 65 -3.98 -7.12 2.47
CA LEU A 65 -5.34 -6.60 2.49
C LEU A 65 -5.54 -5.47 1.47
N ILE A 66 -4.63 -4.50 1.42
CA ILE A 66 -4.74 -3.38 0.48
C ILE A 66 -4.45 -3.80 -0.97
N THR A 67 -3.65 -4.85 -1.17
CA THR A 67 -3.33 -5.40 -2.49
C THR A 67 -4.28 -6.52 -2.93
N GLN A 68 -5.36 -6.77 -2.19
CA GLN A 68 -6.28 -7.87 -2.46
C GLN A 68 -6.88 -7.78 -3.87
N GLY A 69 -6.83 -8.92 -4.59
CA GLY A 69 -7.30 -9.03 -5.98
C GLY A 69 -6.27 -8.59 -7.02
N PHE A 70 -5.13 -8.04 -6.61
CA PHE A 70 -4.00 -7.81 -7.50
C PHE A 70 -2.95 -8.90 -7.39
N LYS A 71 -2.25 -9.17 -8.49
CA LYS A 71 -0.98 -9.87 -8.49
C LYS A 71 0.17 -8.87 -8.35
N VAL A 72 0.95 -8.96 -7.28
CA VAL A 72 2.20 -8.20 -7.15
C VAL A 72 3.20 -8.74 -8.18
N LEU A 73 3.69 -7.89 -9.08
CA LEU A 73 4.68 -8.26 -10.09
C LEU A 73 6.09 -7.91 -9.62
N TYR A 74 6.28 -6.66 -9.23
CA TYR A 74 7.55 -6.09 -8.82
C TYR A 74 7.34 -5.13 -7.65
N TYR A 75 8.40 -4.86 -6.92
CA TYR A 75 8.50 -3.70 -6.06
C TYR A 75 9.84 -3.00 -6.26
N PHE A 76 9.87 -1.70 -6.06
CA PHE A 76 11.06 -0.88 -6.21
C PHE A 76 11.50 -0.35 -4.85
N GLU A 77 12.73 -0.70 -4.47
CA GLU A 77 13.49 -0.02 -3.41
C GLU A 77 14.64 0.75 -4.08
N ASN A 78 14.76 2.06 -3.85
CA ASN A 78 15.85 2.89 -4.38
C ASN A 78 16.08 2.72 -5.90
N ASN A 79 14.98 2.73 -6.69
CA ASN A 79 14.97 2.53 -8.14
C ASN A 79 15.46 1.15 -8.64
N LYS A 80 15.62 0.16 -7.75
CA LYS A 80 15.95 -1.21 -8.15
C LYS A 80 14.69 -2.09 -8.18
N PRO A 81 14.29 -2.61 -9.36
CA PRO A 81 13.17 -3.54 -9.44
C PRO A 81 13.56 -4.87 -8.79
N THR A 82 12.74 -5.33 -7.84
CA THR A 82 12.84 -6.66 -7.27
C THR A 82 11.56 -7.44 -7.63
N PRO A 83 11.67 -8.67 -8.14
CA PRO A 83 10.49 -9.50 -8.40
C PRO A 83 9.72 -9.78 -7.10
N ASN A 84 8.46 -10.22 -7.20
CA ASN A 84 7.58 -10.54 -6.07
C ASN A 84 8.08 -11.73 -5.21
N ASN A 85 9.20 -11.55 -4.53
CA ASN A 85 9.73 -12.41 -3.49
C ASN A 85 9.79 -11.58 -2.20
N LEU A 86 8.62 -11.32 -1.63
CA LEU A 86 8.48 -10.50 -0.42
C LEU A 86 9.11 -11.24 0.76
N SER A 87 10.36 -10.93 1.06
CA SER A 87 11.09 -11.49 2.19
C SER A 87 10.60 -10.89 3.50
N VAL A 88 10.70 -11.66 4.60
CA VAL A 88 10.38 -11.17 5.94
C VAL A 88 11.22 -9.93 6.30
N SER A 89 12.46 -9.87 5.81
CA SER A 89 13.38 -8.75 6.02
C SER A 89 12.89 -7.42 5.46
N LEU A 90 12.01 -7.43 4.45
CA LEU A 90 11.41 -6.21 3.88
C LEU A 90 10.60 -5.44 4.94
N PHE A 91 9.97 -6.17 5.86
CA PHE A 91 9.07 -5.60 6.87
C PHE A 91 9.73 -5.38 8.22
N GLN A 92 10.92 -5.94 8.47
CA GLN A 92 11.62 -5.86 9.75
C GLN A 92 12.55 -4.64 9.88
N SER A 93 12.79 -3.92 8.80
CA SER A 93 13.68 -2.76 8.80
C SER A 93 13.00 -1.47 9.26
N LYS A 94 13.82 -0.41 9.42
CA LYS A 94 13.34 0.98 9.45
C LYS A 94 12.37 1.23 8.29
N GLU A 95 11.37 2.08 8.53
CA GLU A 95 10.38 2.47 7.53
C GLU A 95 11.03 2.90 6.22
N ARG A 96 10.53 2.36 5.10
CA ARG A 96 10.95 2.69 3.75
C ARG A 96 9.75 2.91 2.86
N TYR A 97 9.89 3.80 1.90
CA TYR A 97 8.87 3.98 0.88
C TYR A 97 9.12 3.01 -0.27
N VAL A 98 8.16 2.14 -0.55
CA VAL A 98 8.27 1.10 -1.57
C VAL A 98 7.19 1.33 -2.62
N MET A 99 7.58 1.26 -3.89
CA MET A 99 6.63 1.31 -5.00
C MET A 99 6.33 -0.11 -5.49
N PHE A 100 5.09 -0.55 -5.33
CA PHE A 100 4.61 -1.83 -5.85
C PHE A 100 4.01 -1.68 -7.24
N VAL A 101 4.31 -2.62 -8.12
CA VAL A 101 3.65 -2.78 -9.42
C VAL A 101 2.67 -3.93 -9.30
N LEU A 102 1.39 -3.58 -9.31
CA LEU A 102 0.26 -4.47 -9.10
C LEU A 102 -0.45 -4.69 -10.44
N LYS A 103 -0.79 -5.93 -10.77
CA LYS A 103 -1.58 -6.27 -11.96
C LYS A 103 -2.95 -6.77 -11.55
N LYS A 104 -4.02 -6.20 -12.11
CA LYS A 104 -5.38 -6.68 -11.90
C LYS A 104 -5.52 -8.09 -12.48
N SER A 105 -5.82 -9.05 -11.61
CA SER A 105 -6.14 -10.45 -11.95
C SER A 105 -7.63 -10.70 -12.07
#